data_AF-A0A930ET60-F1
#
_entry.id   AF-A0A930ET60-F1
#
_cell.length_a   1.000
_cell.length_b   1.000
_cell.length_c   1.000
_cell.angle_alpha   90.00
_cell.angle_beta   90.00
_cell.angle_gamma   90.00
#
_symmetry.space_group_name_H-M   'P 1'
#
loop_
_entity.id
_entity.type
_entity.pdbx_description
1 polymer ?
#
loop_
_entity_poly.entity_id
_entity_poly.type
_entity_poly.pdbx_seq_one_letter_code
_entity_poly.pdbx_strand_id
1 'polypeptide(L)'
;YIKKQTDASLSSGSLLGLAFISFLAVLREGAETILFYVPIVAAAGDKVHYVWIGLAVGLVALVIIYLLIQFAAVRIPLRPFFTITSLLMAFMAFTFTGSGIGELQEADVVSLTPISGFPTIDLLGIYPRVENLAAQAIVLAIIVGLYFFGKARLAREAAAQSRAGE
;
A
#
# COMPACT_ATOMS: atom_id res chain seq x y z
N TYR A 1 42.22 -18.56 -7.39
CA TYR A 1 42.12 -17.15 -7.84
C TYR A 1 40.71 -16.74 -8.30
N ILE A 2 39.84 -17.66 -8.76
CA ILE A 2 38.46 -17.33 -9.22
C ILE A 2 37.42 -17.21 -8.07
N LYS A 3 37.69 -17.77 -6.88
CA LYS A 3 36.79 -17.65 -5.72
C LYS A 3 36.70 -16.25 -5.11
N LYS A 4 37.69 -15.37 -5.31
CA LYS A 4 37.69 -14.01 -4.72
C LYS A 4 36.94 -12.97 -5.56
N GLN A 5 36.70 -13.24 -6.84
CA GLN A 5 36.05 -12.30 -7.76
C GLN A 5 34.52 -12.49 -7.83
N THR A 6 33.97 -13.56 -7.24
CA THR A 6 32.53 -13.85 -7.27
C THR A 6 31.80 -13.30 -6.04
N ASP A 7 32.47 -13.17 -4.89
CA ASP A 7 31.85 -12.62 -3.67
C ASP A 7 31.72 -11.08 -3.70
N ALA A 8 32.50 -10.39 -4.55
CA ALA A 8 32.51 -8.92 -4.61
C ALA A 8 31.41 -8.32 -5.51
N SER A 9 30.90 -9.07 -6.49
CA SER A 9 29.90 -8.57 -7.46
C SER A 9 28.45 -8.86 -7.07
N LEU A 10 28.22 -9.70 -6.05
CA LEU A 10 26.89 -9.95 -5.48
C LEU A 10 26.64 -9.18 -4.17
N SER A 11 27.69 -8.69 -3.50
CA SER A 11 27.60 -8.05 -2.19
C SER A 11 27.32 -6.53 -2.25
N SER A 12 28.04 -5.77 -3.09
CA SER A 12 27.92 -4.29 -3.10
C SER A 12 26.61 -3.76 -3.69
N GLY A 13 26.01 -4.45 -4.67
CA GLY A 13 24.70 -4.07 -5.22
C GLY A 13 23.52 -4.41 -4.28
N SER A 14 23.72 -5.40 -3.41
CA SER A 14 22.73 -5.89 -2.45
C SER A 14 22.60 -4.96 -1.24
N LEU A 15 23.70 -4.44 -0.70
CA LEU A 15 23.65 -3.55 0.47
C LEU A 15 22.95 -2.21 0.17
N LEU A 16 23.26 -1.58 -0.97
CA LEU A 16 22.56 -0.36 -1.40
C LEU A 16 21.09 -0.63 -1.73
N GLY A 17 20.77 -1.76 -2.37
CA GLY A 17 19.39 -2.16 -2.64
C GLY A 17 18.58 -2.40 -1.36
N LEU A 18 19.15 -3.12 -0.39
CA LEU A 18 18.53 -3.37 0.92
C LEU A 18 18.37 -2.07 1.73
N ALA A 19 19.39 -1.19 1.70
CA ALA A 19 19.31 0.12 2.33
C ALA A 19 18.19 0.97 1.71
N PHE A 20 18.07 0.98 0.38
CA PHE A 20 17.03 1.73 -0.32
C PHE A 20 15.62 1.17 -0.07
N ILE A 21 15.45 -0.17 -0.07
CA ILE A 21 14.17 -0.82 0.26
C ILE A 21 13.77 -0.50 1.70
N SER A 22 14.73 -0.56 2.65
CA SER A 22 14.47 -0.24 4.05
C SER A 22 14.12 1.24 4.23
N PHE A 23 14.83 2.14 3.54
CA PHE A 23 14.55 3.58 3.54
C PHE A 23 13.15 3.88 2.99
N LEU A 24 12.80 3.34 1.83
CA LEU A 24 11.48 3.52 1.23
C LEU A 24 10.37 2.93 2.11
N ALA A 25 10.61 1.80 2.76
CA ALA A 25 9.66 1.21 3.69
C ALA A 25 9.41 2.16 4.88
N VAL A 26 10.46 2.65 5.53
CA VAL A 26 10.31 3.59 6.66
C VAL A 26 9.63 4.89 6.22
N LEU A 27 10.02 5.43 5.06
CA LEU A 27 9.41 6.64 4.49
C LEU A 27 7.92 6.44 4.23
N ARG A 28 7.53 5.30 3.63
CA ARG A 28 6.14 4.98 3.35
C ARG A 28 5.31 4.84 4.63
N GLU A 29 5.76 4.04 5.59
CA GLU A 29 5.03 3.82 6.84
C GLU A 29 4.91 5.13 7.64
N GLY A 30 5.95 5.97 7.63
CA GLY A 30 5.91 7.31 8.21
C GLY A 30 4.93 8.25 7.50
N ALA A 31 4.95 8.27 6.16
CA ALA A 31 4.04 9.08 5.36
C ALA A 31 2.58 8.67 5.57
N GLU A 32 2.28 7.37 5.54
CA GLU A 32 0.95 6.82 5.84
C GLU A 32 0.51 7.24 7.24
N THR A 33 1.38 7.10 8.25
CA THR A 33 1.07 7.53 9.63
C THR A 33 0.74 9.02 9.71
N ILE A 34 1.53 9.89 9.07
CA ILE A 34 1.28 11.33 9.07
C ILE A 34 -0.04 11.66 8.37
N LEU A 35 -0.28 11.08 7.19
CA LEU A 35 -1.50 11.31 6.41
C LEU A 35 -2.76 10.83 7.12
N PHE A 36 -2.67 9.81 7.98
CA PHE A 36 -3.81 9.39 8.81
C PHE A 36 -3.98 10.22 10.07
N TYR A 37 -2.90 10.52 10.79
CA TYR A 37 -3.00 11.18 12.08
C TYR A 37 -3.24 12.68 11.98
N VAL A 38 -2.68 13.37 10.99
CA VAL A 38 -2.86 14.83 10.85
C VAL A 38 -4.34 15.21 10.70
N PRO A 39 -5.13 14.60 9.79
CA PRO A 39 -6.55 14.90 9.67
C PRO A 39 -7.34 14.55 10.94
N ILE A 40 -7.03 13.41 11.58
CA ILE A 40 -7.71 12.97 12.81
C ILE A 40 -7.46 13.95 13.96
N VAL A 41 -6.21 14.38 14.14
CA VAL A 41 -5.84 15.36 15.18
C VAL A 41 -6.46 16.72 14.89
N ALA A 42 -6.44 17.17 13.63
CA ALA A 42 -7.06 18.43 13.22
C ALA A 42 -8.58 18.43 13.47
N ALA A 43 -9.26 17.30 13.19
CA ALA A 43 -10.69 17.14 13.42
C ALA A 43 -11.08 16.95 14.90
N ALA A 44 -10.14 16.52 15.75
CA ALA A 44 -10.44 16.18 17.15
C ALA A 44 -10.69 17.39 18.06
N GLY A 45 -10.13 18.57 17.75
CA GLY A 45 -10.24 19.77 18.59
C GLY A 45 -9.86 19.49 20.06
N ASP A 46 -10.73 19.86 21.01
CA ASP A 46 -10.52 19.63 22.46
C ASP A 46 -10.42 18.14 22.85
N LYS A 47 -10.82 17.23 21.96
CA LYS A 47 -10.82 15.78 22.18
C LYS A 47 -9.53 15.09 21.71
N VAL A 48 -8.48 15.84 21.36
CA VAL A 48 -7.20 15.29 20.88
C VAL A 48 -6.59 14.23 21.81
N HIS A 49 -6.86 14.33 23.12
CA HIS A 49 -6.48 13.33 24.12
C HIS A 49 -6.93 11.90 23.76
N TYR A 50 -8.12 11.74 23.17
CA TYR A 50 -8.63 10.44 22.75
C TYR A 50 -7.86 9.87 21.55
N VAL A 51 -7.28 10.72 20.70
CA VAL A 51 -6.43 10.29 19.58
C VAL A 51 -5.15 9.63 20.11
N TRP A 52 -4.53 10.22 21.13
CA TRP A 52 -3.35 9.66 21.79
C TRP A 52 -3.64 8.37 22.55
N ILE A 53 -4.79 8.26 23.22
CA ILE A 53 -5.22 7.00 23.82
C ILE A 53 -5.40 5.94 22.73
N GLY A 54 -6.07 6.28 21.62
CA GLY A 54 -6.28 5.36 20.50
C GLY A 54 -4.96 4.84 19.93
N LEU A 55 -3.97 5.72 19.74
CA LEU A 55 -2.62 5.34 19.33
C LEU A 55 -1.97 4.37 20.33
N ALA A 56 -2.03 4.67 21.63
CA ALA A 56 -1.44 3.83 22.67
C ALA A 56 -2.10 2.44 22.72
N VAL A 57 -3.43 2.39 22.67
CA VAL A 57 -4.19 1.14 22.63
C VAL A 57 -3.85 0.33 21.38
N GLY A 58 -3.77 0.98 20.21
CA GLY A 58 -3.38 0.35 18.96
C GLY A 58 -1.96 -0.22 19.02
N LEU A 59 -1.01 0.51 19.59
CA LEU A 59 0.38 0.04 19.78
C LEU A 59 0.43 -1.20 20.68
N VAL A 60 -0.29 -1.18 21.81
CA VAL A 60 -0.38 -2.34 22.72
C VAL A 60 -1.00 -3.54 22.00
N ALA A 61 -2.09 -3.34 21.26
CA ALA A 61 -2.72 -4.39 20.48
C ALA A 61 -1.77 -4.98 19.42
N LEU A 62 -0.99 -4.13 18.73
CA LEU A 62 -0.01 -4.57 17.75
C LEU A 62 1.10 -5.41 18.38
N VAL A 63 1.61 -5.00 19.55
CA VAL A 63 2.59 -5.79 20.31
C VAL A 63 1.99 -7.14 20.70
N ILE A 64 0.75 -7.18 21.19
CA ILE A 64 0.07 -8.44 21.54
C ILE A 64 -0.04 -9.35 20.31
N ILE A 65 -0.51 -8.82 19.17
CA ILE A 65 -0.63 -9.59 17.91
C ILE A 65 0.74 -10.11 17.46
N TYR A 66 1.77 -9.28 17.52
CA TYR A 66 3.14 -9.67 17.19
C TYR A 66 3.61 -10.83 18.08
N LEU A 67 3.44 -10.72 19.40
CA LEU A 67 3.84 -11.78 20.33
C LEU A 67 3.02 -13.06 20.10
N LEU A 68 1.73 -12.94 19.82
CA LEU A 68 0.90 -14.10 19.47
C LEU A 68 1.42 -14.80 18.20
N ILE A 69 1.75 -14.05 17.14
CA ILE A 69 2.32 -14.63 15.91
C ILE A 69 3.71 -15.22 16.15
N GLN A 70 4.51 -14.59 17.02
CA GLN A 70 5.87 -15.02 17.32
C GLN A 70 5.90 -16.30 18.18
N PHE A 71 5.01 -16.42 19.17
CA PHE A 71 4.98 -17.52 20.14
C PHE A 71 4.00 -18.64 19.77
N ALA A 72 2.82 -18.31 19.24
CA ALA A 72 2.01 -19.32 18.60
C ALA A 72 2.69 -19.60 17.27
N ALA A 73 3.29 -20.78 17.12
CA ALA A 73 3.92 -21.27 15.89
C ALA A 73 2.87 -21.49 14.77
N VAL A 74 2.03 -20.49 14.52
CA VAL A 74 1.05 -20.47 13.46
C VAL A 74 1.88 -20.47 12.19
N ARG A 75 1.87 -21.60 11.50
CA ARG A 75 2.34 -21.70 10.12
C ARG A 75 1.39 -20.89 9.25
N ILE A 76 1.46 -19.57 9.36
CA ILE A 76 0.63 -18.67 8.55
C ILE A 76 0.97 -19.01 7.10
N PRO A 77 -0.01 -19.48 6.31
CA PRO A 77 0.23 -19.75 4.92
C PRO A 77 0.57 -18.41 4.25
N LEU A 78 1.84 -18.26 3.85
CA LEU A 78 2.36 -16.99 3.33
C LEU A 78 1.58 -16.53 2.09
N ARG A 79 1.15 -17.46 1.23
CA ARG A 79 0.40 -17.15 0.01
C ARG A 79 -0.91 -16.37 0.26
N PRO A 80 -1.87 -16.87 1.06
CA PRO A 80 -3.09 -16.11 1.36
C PRO A 80 -2.80 -14.86 2.19
N PHE A 81 -1.83 -14.86 3.11
CA PHE A 81 -1.46 -13.65 3.85
C PHE A 81 -1.06 -12.51 2.90
N PHE A 82 -0.10 -12.77 2.00
CA PHE A 82 0.33 -11.77 1.02
C PHE A 82 -0.78 -11.38 0.05
N THR A 83 -1.71 -12.29 -0.27
CA THR A 83 -2.84 -11.99 -1.15
C THR A 83 -3.82 -11.03 -0.48
N ILE A 84 -4.17 -11.27 0.79
CA ILE A 84 -5.07 -10.41 1.56
C ILE A 84 -4.43 -9.04 1.77
N THR A 85 -3.15 -8.98 2.18
CA THR A 85 -2.48 -7.69 2.39
C THR A 85 -2.34 -6.91 1.08
N SER A 86 -2.03 -7.57 -0.03
CA SER A 86 -1.97 -6.92 -1.35
C SER A 86 -3.32 -6.38 -1.80
N LEU A 87 -4.41 -7.13 -1.55
CA LEU A 87 -5.76 -6.69 -1.87
C LEU A 87 -6.17 -5.48 -1.01
N LEU A 88 -5.84 -5.49 0.29
CA LEU A 88 -6.07 -4.35 1.18
C LEU A 88 -5.31 -3.11 0.71
N MET A 89 -4.05 -3.26 0.29
CA MET A 89 -3.25 -2.15 -0.25
C MET A 89 -3.82 -1.62 -1.57
N ALA A 90 -4.28 -2.51 -2.46
CA ALA A 90 -4.94 -2.12 -3.70
C ALA A 90 -6.24 -1.34 -3.42
N PHE A 91 -7.02 -1.79 -2.43
CA PHE A 91 -8.23 -1.09 -1.98
C PHE A 91 -7.89 0.29 -1.41
N MET A 92 -6.92 0.39 -0.52
CA MET A 92 -6.47 1.66 0.08
C MET A 92 -5.98 2.65 -0.99
N ALA A 93 -5.21 2.18 -1.97
CA ALA A 93 -4.74 3.01 -3.08
C ALA A 93 -5.91 3.60 -3.89
N PHE A 94 -6.95 2.81 -4.14
CA PHE A 94 -8.16 3.26 -4.82
C PHE A 94 -8.92 4.32 -4.00
N THR A 95 -9.14 4.07 -2.70
CA THR A 95 -9.89 5.00 -1.84
C THR A 95 -9.13 6.31 -1.60
N PHE A 96 -7.82 6.25 -1.32
CA PHE A 96 -7.02 7.44 -1.09
C PHE A 96 -6.80 8.29 -2.34
N THR A 97 -6.81 7.67 -3.52
CA THR A 97 -6.78 8.46 -4.76
C THR A 97 -8.04 9.31 -4.88
N GLY A 98 -9.21 8.74 -4.58
CA GLY A 98 -10.48 9.47 -4.60
C GLY A 98 -10.53 10.62 -3.59
N SER A 99 -10.17 10.33 -2.33
CA SER A 99 -10.13 11.34 -1.27
C SER A 99 -9.03 12.38 -1.47
N GLY A 100 -7.84 11.97 -1.90
CA GLY A 100 -6.71 12.87 -2.15
C GLY A 100 -7.00 13.87 -3.27
N ILE A 101 -7.62 13.45 -4.39
CA ILE A 101 -8.09 14.40 -5.41
C ILE A 101 -9.18 15.33 -4.85
N GLY A 102 -10.05 14.81 -3.99
CA GLY A 102 -11.07 15.59 -3.30
C GLY A 102 -10.47 16.73 -2.46
N GLU A 103 -9.46 16.42 -1.64
CA GLU A 103 -8.73 17.40 -0.84
C GLU A 103 -7.99 18.43 -1.70
N LEU A 104 -7.40 18.02 -2.82
CA LEU A 104 -6.74 18.94 -3.76
C LEU A 104 -7.74 19.90 -4.44
N GLN A 105 -8.97 19.46 -4.69
CA GLN A 105 -10.03 20.32 -5.20
C GLN A 105 -10.52 21.30 -4.14
N GLU A 106 -10.62 20.86 -2.88
CA GLU A 106 -10.96 21.75 -1.75
C GLU A 106 -9.87 22.81 -1.51
N ALA A 107 -8.62 22.49 -1.83
CA ALA A 107 -7.49 23.41 -1.84
C ALA A 107 -7.39 24.28 -3.12
N ASP A 108 -8.37 24.20 -4.03
CA ASP A 108 -8.41 24.93 -5.32
C ASP A 108 -7.21 24.66 -6.24
N VAL A 109 -6.56 23.51 -6.09
CA VAL A 109 -5.39 23.08 -6.89
C VAL A 109 -5.82 22.33 -8.16
N VAL A 110 -6.95 21.62 -8.10
CA VAL A 110 -7.46 20.77 -9.20
C VAL A 110 -8.86 21.22 -9.59
N SER A 111 -9.19 21.14 -10.88
CA SER A 111 -10.54 21.46 -11.37
C SER A 111 -11.61 20.56 -10.76
N LEU A 112 -12.80 21.11 -10.61
CA LEU A 112 -13.96 20.41 -10.07
C LEU A 112 -15.09 20.46 -11.10
N THR A 113 -15.36 19.32 -11.74
CA THR A 113 -16.46 19.17 -12.70
C THR A 113 -17.51 18.20 -12.15
N PRO A 114 -18.63 18.71 -11.59
CA PRO A 114 -19.66 17.86 -10.99
C PRO A 114 -20.42 17.02 -12.02
N ILE A 115 -20.83 15.82 -11.61
CA ILE A 115 -21.70 14.93 -12.37
C ILE A 115 -23.05 14.84 -11.64
N SER A 116 -24.13 15.20 -12.34
CA SER A 116 -25.48 15.11 -11.77
C SER A 116 -25.93 13.65 -11.64
N GLY A 117 -26.58 13.31 -10.52
CA GLY A 117 -27.19 12.00 -10.30
C GLY A 117 -26.24 10.87 -9.88
N PHE A 118 -24.97 11.15 -9.57
CA PHE A 118 -24.00 10.15 -9.11
C PHE A 118 -23.86 10.18 -7.57
N PRO A 119 -23.77 9.03 -6.88
CA PRO A 119 -23.72 9.00 -5.41
C PRO A 119 -22.35 9.41 -4.84
N THR A 120 -22.35 9.97 -3.62
CA THR A 120 -21.16 10.16 -2.78
C THR A 120 -21.00 8.97 -1.85
N ILE A 121 -19.79 8.40 -1.78
CA ILE A 121 -19.44 7.34 -0.83
C ILE A 121 -18.10 7.69 -0.20
N ASP A 122 -18.14 8.42 0.92
CA ASP A 122 -16.95 8.94 1.61
C ASP A 122 -15.97 7.82 1.98
N LEU A 123 -16.49 6.66 2.41
CA LEU A 123 -15.67 5.49 2.75
C LEU A 123 -14.82 4.99 1.58
N LEU A 124 -15.34 5.10 0.35
CA LEU A 124 -14.64 4.67 -0.86
C LEU A 124 -13.89 5.82 -1.55
N GLY A 125 -13.94 7.03 -1.00
CA GLY A 125 -13.43 8.25 -1.66
C GLY A 125 -14.15 8.55 -2.98
N ILE A 126 -15.39 8.06 -3.16
CA ILE A 126 -16.15 8.25 -4.39
C ILE A 126 -16.93 9.54 -4.29
N TYR A 127 -16.54 10.52 -5.12
CA TYR A 127 -17.22 11.80 -5.25
C TYR A 127 -17.80 11.94 -6.66
N PRO A 128 -18.97 12.61 -6.83
CA PRO A 128 -19.64 12.79 -8.11
C PRO A 128 -18.94 13.89 -8.94
N ARG A 129 -17.66 13.67 -9.25
CA ARG A 129 -16.76 14.62 -9.91
C ARG A 129 -15.93 13.87 -10.94
N VAL A 130 -15.81 14.41 -12.15
CA VAL A 130 -15.14 13.74 -13.28
C VAL A 130 -13.68 13.41 -12.95
N GLU A 131 -12.96 14.34 -12.34
CA GLU A 131 -11.54 14.23 -12.04
C GLU A 131 -11.26 13.11 -11.01
N ASN A 132 -12.07 13.00 -9.96
CA ASN A 132 -11.92 11.95 -8.94
C ASN A 132 -12.17 10.57 -9.54
N LEU A 133 -13.27 10.42 -10.29
CA LEU A 133 -13.63 9.15 -10.92
C LEU A 133 -12.60 8.75 -11.98
N ALA A 134 -12.08 9.69 -12.76
CA ALA A 134 -11.03 9.43 -13.74
C ALA A 134 -9.73 8.97 -13.07
N ALA A 135 -9.30 9.64 -11.99
CA ALA A 135 -8.12 9.25 -11.24
C ALA A 135 -8.25 7.85 -10.63
N GLN A 136 -9.41 7.55 -10.02
CA GLN A 136 -9.71 6.22 -9.48
C GLN A 136 -9.77 5.15 -10.57
N ALA A 137 -10.32 5.46 -11.75
CA ALA A 137 -10.35 4.56 -12.90
C ALA A 137 -8.94 4.25 -13.44
N ILE A 138 -8.05 5.24 -13.48
CA ILE A 138 -6.64 5.04 -13.87
C ILE A 138 -5.94 4.12 -12.89
N VAL A 139 -6.09 4.36 -11.57
CA VAL A 139 -5.49 3.51 -10.54
C VAL A 139 -6.02 2.08 -10.63
N LEU A 140 -7.32 1.90 -10.83
CA LEU A 140 -7.92 0.59 -11.02
C LEU A 140 -7.37 -0.11 -12.27
N ALA A 141 -7.24 0.60 -13.39
CA ALA A 141 -6.65 0.06 -14.61
C ALA A 141 -5.20 -0.37 -14.42
N ILE A 142 -4.40 0.39 -13.66
CA ILE A 142 -3.02 0.03 -13.30
C ILE A 142 -3.00 -1.23 -12.44
N ILE A 143 -3.83 -1.30 -11.38
CA ILE A 143 -3.91 -2.47 -10.49
C ILE A 143 -4.26 -3.73 -11.27
N VAL A 144 -5.30 -3.64 -12.11
CA VAL A 144 -5.76 -4.76 -12.94
C VAL A 144 -4.70 -5.15 -13.98
N GLY A 145 -4.08 -4.17 -14.63
CA GLY A 145 -3.01 -4.38 -15.61
C GLY A 145 -1.80 -5.07 -14.99
N LEU A 146 -1.35 -4.61 -13.81
CA LEU A 146 -0.23 -5.22 -13.08
C LEU A 146 -0.56 -6.64 -12.60
N TYR A 147 -1.79 -6.88 -12.16
CA TYR A 147 -2.24 -8.22 -11.78
C TYR A 147 -2.16 -9.20 -12.96
N PHE A 148 -2.69 -8.82 -14.12
CA PHE A 148 -2.63 -9.66 -15.33
C PHE A 148 -1.20 -9.81 -15.86
N PHE A 149 -0.40 -8.76 -15.84
CA PHE A 149 1.01 -8.81 -16.24
C PHE A 149 1.81 -9.76 -15.33
N GLY A 150 1.64 -9.67 -14.02
CA GLY A 150 2.27 -10.56 -13.05
C GLY A 150 1.89 -12.02 -13.29
N LYS A 151 0.59 -12.29 -13.53
CA LYS A 151 0.10 -13.63 -13.86
C LYS A 151 0.71 -14.17 -15.17
N ALA A 152 0.80 -13.33 -16.21
CA ALA A 152 1.38 -13.72 -17.49
C ALA A 152 2.89 -14.02 -17.39
N ARG A 153 3.63 -13.24 -16.59
CA ARG A 153 5.06 -13.48 -16.35
C ARG A 153 5.30 -14.82 -15.67
N LEU A 154 4.55 -15.12 -14.61
CA LEU A 154 4.65 -16.40 -13.89
C LEU A 154 4.33 -17.59 -14.80
N ALA A 155 3.33 -17.46 -15.68
CA ALA A 155 3.00 -18.51 -16.65
C ALA A 155 4.12 -18.74 -17.68
N ARG A 156 4.78 -17.67 -18.14
CA ARG A 156 5.93 -17.76 -19.06
C ARG A 156 7.15 -18.40 -18.40
N GLU A 157 7.44 -18.05 -17.15
CA GLU A 157 8.53 -18.63 -16.37
C GLU A 157 8.31 -20.14 -16.15
N ALA A 158 7.07 -20.55 -15.83
CA ALA A 158 6.72 -21.96 -15.69
C ALA A 158 6.87 -22.76 -17.02
N ALA A 159 6.44 -22.18 -18.14
CA ALA A 159 6.57 -22.81 -19.47
C ALA A 159 8.03 -22.87 -19.97
N ALA A 160 8.88 -21.93 -19.57
CA ALA A 160 10.31 -21.95 -19.90
C ALA A 160 11.05 -23.04 -19.12
N GLN A 161 10.69 -23.26 -17.85
CA GLN A 161 11.26 -24.32 -17.01
C GLN A 161 10.87 -25.72 -17.50
N SER A 162 9.64 -25.92 -17.97
CA SER A 162 9.22 -27.22 -18.51
C SER A 162 9.97 -27.59 -19.80
N ARG A 163 10.29 -26.61 -20.65
CA ARG A 163 11.04 -26.82 -21.91
C ARG A 163 12.55 -27.01 -21.72
N ALA A 164 13.10 -26.59 -20.59
CA ALA A 164 14.52 -26.75 -20.28
C ALA A 164 14.83 -28.08 -19.56
N GLY A 165 13.78 -28.80 -19.13
CA GLY A 165 13.89 -30.11 -18.48
C GLY A 165 13.61 -31.32 -19.39
N GLU A 166 13.23 -31.09 -20.64
CA GLU A 166 13.12 -32.08 -21.73
C GLU A 166 14.38 -32.04 -22.63
#